data_AF-A0A7K4CLD3-F1
#
_entry.id   AF-A0A7K4CLD3-F1
#
_cell.length_a   1.000
_cell.length_b   1.000
_cell.length_c   1.000
_cell.angle_alpha   90.00
_cell.angle_beta   90.00
_cell.angle_gamma   90.00
#
_symmetry.space_group_name_H-M   'P 1'
#
loop_
_entity.id
_entity.type
_entity.pdbx_description
1 polymer ?
#
loop_
_entity_poly.entity_id
_entity_poly.type
_entity_poly.pdbx_seq_one_letter_code
_entity_poly.pdbx_strand_id
1 'polypeptide(L)'
;MLEPVIYSIGVSSPITPSEPLPPLPAIPRGSLVVVEGRAPIWRYGMALHLLHGSPAAAIAFYDPRLGAVVVASHNPGFALGQVIDLTLP
;
A
#
# COMPACT_ATOMS: atom_id res chain seq x y z
N MET A 1 7.97 8.56 14.44
CA MET A 1 7.76 7.43 13.52
C MET A 1 8.21 7.88 12.14
N LEU A 2 8.83 7.02 11.33
CA LEU A 2 9.15 7.38 9.94
C LEU A 2 7.85 7.63 9.18
N GLU A 3 7.83 8.67 8.35
CA GLU A 3 6.69 8.94 7.49
C GLU A 3 6.42 7.73 6.56
N PRO A 4 5.16 7.33 6.37
CA PRO A 4 4.84 6.23 5.47
C PRO A 4 5.16 6.59 4.03
N VAL A 5 5.64 5.61 3.27
CA VAL A 5 5.79 5.73 1.81
C VAL A 5 4.43 5.52 1.17
N ILE A 6 3.94 6.51 0.43
CA ILE A 6 2.65 6.42 -0.27
C ILE A 6 2.87 5.84 -1.66
N TYR A 7 2.07 4.82 -2.00
CA TYR A 7 2.03 4.22 -3.33
C TYR A 7 0.63 4.34 -3.94
N SER A 8 0.47 5.35 -4.79
CA SER A 8 -0.77 5.66 -5.49
C SER A 8 -0.98 4.73 -6.67
N ILE A 9 -2.00 3.87 -6.62
CA ILE A 9 -2.37 2.94 -7.71
C ILE A 9 -3.67 3.32 -8.42
N GLY A 10 -4.29 4.43 -8.01
CA GLY A 10 -5.56 4.92 -8.52
C GLY A 10 -5.55 5.18 -10.03
N VAL A 11 -6.71 5.02 -10.65
CA VAL A 11 -6.90 5.23 -12.10
C VAL A 11 -8.10 6.14 -12.34
N SER A 12 -8.03 6.93 -13.42
CA SER A 12 -9.08 7.90 -13.79
C SER A 12 -10.10 7.37 -14.79
N SER A 13 -9.84 6.20 -15.38
CA SER A 13 -10.71 5.51 -16.34
C SER A 13 -10.77 4.01 -16.05
N PRO A 14 -11.75 3.27 -16.59
CA PRO A 14 -11.71 1.82 -16.57
C PRO A 14 -10.41 1.29 -17.18
N ILE A 15 -9.87 0.25 -16.55
CA ILE A 15 -8.62 -0.41 -16.96
C ILE A 15 -8.82 -1.91 -17.12
N THR A 16 -7.90 -2.55 -17.83
CA THR A 16 -7.80 -4.01 -17.99
C THR A 16 -6.66 -4.59 -17.15
N PRO A 17 -6.66 -5.90 -16.82
CA PRO A 17 -5.58 -6.52 -16.05
C PRO A 17 -4.19 -6.51 -16.70
N SER A 18 -4.10 -6.27 -18.02
CA SER A 18 -2.81 -6.13 -18.72
C SER A 18 -2.12 -4.79 -18.48
N GLU A 19 -2.82 -3.80 -17.93
CA GLU A 19 -2.25 -2.49 -17.65
C GLU A 19 -1.32 -2.55 -16.43
N PRO A 20 -0.08 -2.06 -16.55
CA PRO A 20 0.91 -2.20 -15.50
C PRO A 20 0.56 -1.37 -14.27
N LEU A 21 1.14 -1.76 -13.14
CA LEU A 21 1.20 -0.91 -11.95
C LEU A 21 2.12 0.30 -12.20
N PRO A 22 1.90 1.44 -11.53
CA PRO A 22 2.83 2.57 -11.62
C PRO A 22 4.21 2.19 -11.06
N PRO A 23 5.29 2.88 -11.47
CA PRO A 23 6.63 2.61 -10.94
C PRO A 23 6.64 2.75 -9.41
N LEU A 24 7.41 1.88 -8.74
CA LEU A 24 7.55 1.96 -7.29
C LEU A 24 8.25 3.27 -6.88
N PRO A 25 7.78 3.93 -5.81
CA PRO A 25 8.54 5.01 -5.20
C PRO A 25 9.83 4.46 -4.55
N ALA A 26 10.69 5.36 -4.07
CA ALA A 26 11.79 4.93 -3.20
C ALA A 26 11.20 4.31 -1.92
N ILE A 27 11.58 3.06 -1.63
CA ILE A 27 11.14 2.32 -0.43
C ILE A 27 12.35 2.10 0.46
N PRO A 28 12.59 2.97 1.46
CA PRO A 28 13.64 2.74 2.45
C PRO A 28 13.42 1.42 3.17
N ARG A 29 14.50 0.70 3.50
CA ARG A 29 14.41 -0.56 4.24
C ARG A 29 13.71 -0.34 5.57
N GLY A 30 12.73 -1.18 5.87
CA GLY A 30 11.98 -1.15 7.12
C GLY A 30 10.87 -0.09 7.17
N SER A 31 10.60 0.61 6.06
CA SER A 31 9.49 1.54 5.96
C SER A 31 8.12 0.85 5.95
N LEU A 32 7.08 1.59 6.36
CA LEU A 32 5.69 1.25 6.10
C LEU A 32 5.32 1.80 4.72
N VAL A 33 4.80 0.95 3.84
CA VAL A 33 4.22 1.37 2.56
C VAL A 33 2.70 1.38 2.68
N VAL A 34 2.07 2.48 2.31
CA VAL A 34 0.61 2.63 2.26
C VAL A 34 0.17 2.70 0.80
N VAL A 35 -0.62 1.72 0.37
CA VAL A 35 -1.22 1.68 -0.97
C VAL A 35 -2.55 2.40 -0.94
N GLU A 36 -2.74 3.33 -1.86
CA GLU A 36 -3.97 4.13 -1.96
C GLU A 36 -4.44 4.28 -3.41
N GLY A 37 -5.69 4.70 -3.57
CA GLY A 37 -6.23 5.15 -4.85
C GLY A 37 -7.45 4.37 -5.30
N ARG A 38 -8.33 5.01 -6.08
CA ARG A 38 -9.51 4.33 -6.65
C ARG A 38 -9.06 3.35 -7.73
N ALA A 39 -9.05 2.07 -7.39
CA ALA A 39 -8.61 1.00 -8.28
C ALA A 39 -9.42 -0.28 -8.05
N PRO A 40 -9.52 -1.17 -9.06
CA PRO A 40 -10.10 -2.50 -8.87
C PRO A 40 -9.35 -3.34 -7.84
N ILE A 41 -10.06 -4.23 -7.15
CA ILE A 41 -9.48 -5.10 -6.09
C ILE A 41 -8.30 -5.93 -6.61
N TRP A 42 -8.36 -6.43 -7.85
CA TRP A 42 -7.26 -7.20 -8.43
C TRP A 42 -5.97 -6.38 -8.57
N ARG A 43 -6.05 -5.06 -8.76
CA ARG A 43 -4.88 -4.17 -8.84
C ARG A 43 -4.23 -3.98 -7.47
N TYR A 44 -5.04 -3.90 -6.42
CA TYR A 44 -4.55 -3.96 -5.03
C TYR A 44 -3.84 -5.29 -4.75
N GLY A 45 -4.41 -6.42 -5.20
CA GLY A 45 -3.76 -7.73 -5.07
C GLY A 45 -2.39 -7.80 -5.78
N MET A 46 -2.30 -7.25 -7.00
CA MET A 46 -1.03 -7.14 -7.73
C MET A 46 -0.03 -6.24 -6.99
N ALA A 47 -0.48 -5.09 -6.47
CA ALA A 47 0.36 -4.15 -5.73
C ALA A 47 0.91 -4.79 -4.45
N LEU A 48 0.07 -5.52 -3.69
CA LEU A 48 0.51 -6.27 -2.52
C LEU A 48 1.59 -7.28 -2.87
N HIS A 49 1.39 -8.06 -3.93
CA HIS A 49 2.35 -9.07 -4.35
C HIS A 49 3.70 -8.44 -4.77
N LEU A 50 3.66 -7.35 -5.54
CA LEU A 50 4.84 -6.59 -5.93
C LEU A 50 5.60 -6.04 -4.71
N LEU A 51 4.88 -5.45 -3.76
CA LEU A 51 5.45 -4.82 -2.58
C LEU A 51 5.97 -5.85 -1.55
N HIS A 52 5.41 -7.06 -1.51
CA HIS A 52 5.85 -8.11 -0.59
C HIS A 52 7.32 -8.50 -0.79
N GLY A 53 7.83 -8.40 -2.02
CA GLY A 53 9.25 -8.61 -2.33
C GLY A 53 10.14 -7.38 -2.11
N SER A 54 9.60 -6.25 -1.66
CA SER A 54 10.34 -4.99 -1.47
C SER A 54 11.03 -4.90 -0.11
N PRO A 55 11.89 -3.89 0.14
CA PRO A 55 12.50 -3.65 1.45
C PRO A 55 11.55 -3.18 2.56
N ALA A 56 10.24 -3.03 2.28
CA ALA A 56 9.26 -2.58 3.26
C ALA A 56 9.17 -3.52 4.47
N ALA A 57 8.99 -2.95 5.67
CA ALA A 57 8.69 -3.74 6.87
C ALA A 57 7.24 -4.23 6.88
N ALA A 58 6.33 -3.40 6.39
CA ALA A 58 4.90 -3.64 6.38
C ALA A 58 4.22 -2.92 5.21
N ILE A 59 3.07 -3.45 4.82
CA ILE A 59 2.22 -2.92 3.75
C ILE A 59 0.83 -2.71 4.34
N ALA A 60 0.26 -1.53 4.10
CA ALA A 60 -1.09 -1.19 4.49
C ALA A 60 -1.90 -0.70 3.28
N PHE A 61 -3.21 -0.94 3.31
CA PHE A 61 -4.14 -0.39 2.34
C PHE A 61 -4.93 0.74 2.97
N TYR A 62 -4.99 1.87 2.29
CA TYR A 62 -5.76 3.03 2.75
C TYR A 62 -7.26 2.81 2.52
N ASP A 63 -8.04 2.90 3.59
CA ASP A 63 -9.49 3.05 3.56
C ASP A 63 -9.83 4.44 4.13
N PRO A 64 -10.44 5.36 3.34
CA PRO A 64 -10.77 6.71 3.80
C PRO A 64 -11.69 6.77 5.04
N ARG A 65 -12.34 5.66 5.42
CA ARG A 65 -13.21 5.57 6.60
C ARG A 65 -12.46 5.15 7.86
N LEU A 66 -11.26 4.60 7.73
CA LEU A 66 -10.50 3.99 8.84
C LEU A 66 -9.09 4.57 9.00
N GLY A 67 -8.39 4.83 7.90
CA GLY A 67 -6.95 5.06 7.86
C GLY A 67 -6.23 3.97 7.04
N ALA A 68 -4.95 3.73 7.29
CA ALA A 68 -4.20 2.69 6.59
C ALA A 68 -4.21 1.37 7.37
N VAL A 69 -4.89 0.35 6.83
CA VAL A 69 -5.03 -0.97 7.46
C VAL A 69 -3.87 -1.87 7.03
N VAL A 70 -3.07 -2.36 7.97
CA VAL A 70 -1.94 -3.27 7.71
C VAL A 70 -2.44 -4.61 7.17
N VAL A 71 -1.99 -4.99 5.97
CA VAL A 71 -2.39 -6.22 5.26
C VAL A 71 -1.26 -7.24 5.12
N ALA A 72 -0.01 -6.82 5.27
CA ALA A 72 1.15 -7.70 5.32
C ALA A 72 2.25 -7.09 6.19
N SER A 73 3.01 -7.93 6.90
CA SER A 73 4.11 -7.47 7.75
C SER A 73 5.19 -8.54 7.91
N HIS A 74 6.44 -8.10 7.90
CA HIS A 74 7.62 -8.84 8.37
C HIS A 74 8.23 -8.22 9.64
N ASN A 75 7.53 -7.28 10.26
CA ASN A 75 7.98 -6.57 11.44
C ASN A 75 6.96 -6.78 12.58
N PRO A 76 7.38 -7.34 13.73
CA PRO A 76 6.46 -7.60 14.85
C PRO A 76 5.84 -6.33 15.45
N GLY A 77 6.38 -5.14 15.14
CA GLY A 77 5.78 -3.85 15.49
C GLY A 77 4.54 -3.46 14.68
N PHE A 78 4.20 -4.21 13.62
CA PHE A 78 2.98 -4.02 12.84
C PHE A 78 2.15 -5.31 12.81
N ALA A 79 0.95 -5.26 13.38
CA ALA A 79 0.02 -6.38 13.40
C ALA A 79 -0.91 -6.36 12.17
N LEU A 80 -1.27 -7.52 11.63
CA LEU A 80 -2.29 -7.60 10.58
C LEU A 80 -3.63 -7.05 11.11
N GLY A 81 -4.31 -6.24 10.30
CA GLY A 81 -5.54 -5.55 10.67
C GLY A 81 -5.34 -4.34 11.58
N GLN A 82 -4.12 -4.03 12.01
CA GLN A 82 -3.82 -2.77 12.70
C GLN A 82 -4.18 -1.60 11.78
N VAL A 83 -4.91 -0.64 12.33
CA VAL A 83 -5.22 0.61 11.65
C VAL A 83 -4.18 1.65 12.06
N ILE A 84 -3.46 2.17 11.08
CA ILE A 84 -2.56 3.30 11.23
C ILE A 84 -3.38 4.57 11.02
N ASP A 85 -3.44 5.40 12.06
CA ASP A 85 -4.08 6.71 12.00
C ASP A 85 -3.32 7.61 11.03
N LEU A 86 -3.88 7.75 9.84
CA LEU A 86 -3.31 8.47 8.71
C LEU A 86 -4.49 9.05 7.93
N THR A 87 -4.44 10.34 7.66
CA THR A 87 -5.36 11.00 6.72
C THR A 87 -4.56 11.45 5.52
N LEU A 88 -4.91 10.92 4.34
CA LEU A 88 -4.36 11.38 3.07
C LEU A 88 -5.25 12.50 2.50
N PRO A 89 -4.65 13.49 1.81
CA PRO A 89 -5.38 14.59 1.17
C PRO A 89 -6.31 14.13 0.04
#